data_AF-A0A6G6K065-F1
#
_entry.id   AF-A0A6G6K065-F1
#
_cell.length_a   1.000
_cell.length_b   1.000
_cell.length_c   1.000
_cell.angle_alpha   90.00
_cell.angle_beta   90.00
_cell.angle_gamma   90.00
#
_symmetry.space_group_name_H-M   'P 1'
#
loop_
_entity.id
_entity.type
_entity.pdbx_description
1 polymer ?
#
loop_
_entity_poly.entity_id
_entity_poly.type
_entity_poly.pdbx_seq_one_letter_code
_entity_poly.pdbx_strand_id
1 'polypeptide(L)' 'MSLKGFHIIFITLAFLCTAGFWGWTVVFAERAKELGVVSLGNFSGSLAIALLVYGVWFVVRKSKTIHVV' A
#
# COMPACT_ATOMS: atom_id res chain seq x y z
N MET A 1 -21.21 5.89 -4.32
CA MET A 1 -19.84 6.34 -4.68
C MET A 1 -19.47 5.73 -6.01
N SER A 2 -18.80 6.48 -6.89
CA SER A 2 -18.22 5.94 -8.12
C SER A 2 -17.24 4.80 -7.78
N LEU A 3 -17.30 3.68 -8.52
CA LEU A 3 -16.42 2.53 -8.35
C LEU A 3 -14.93 2.95 -8.36
N LYS A 4 -14.60 4.00 -9.12
CA LYS A 4 -13.26 4.61 -9.15
C LYS A 4 -12.85 5.20 -7.81
N GLY A 5 -13.74 5.98 -7.20
CA GLY A 5 -13.46 6.70 -5.95
C GLY A 5 -13.20 5.71 -4.81
N PHE A 6 -14.03 4.67 -4.72
CA PHE A 6 -13.82 3.58 -3.77
C PHE A 6 -12.45 2.90 -3.96
N HIS A 7 -12.10 2.56 -5.21
CA HIS A 7 -10.85 1.86 -5.49
C HIS A 7 -9.61 2.69 -5.17
N ILE A 8 -9.64 4.00 -5.44
CA ILE A 8 -8.55 4.92 -5.09
C ILE A 8 -8.40 5.00 -3.57
N ILE A 9 -9.49 5.21 -2.83
CA ILE A 9 -9.45 5.27 -1.37
C ILE A 9 -8.91 3.95 -0.79
N PHE A 10 -9.36 2.82 -1.32
CA PHE A 10 -8.90 1.50 -0.90
C PHE A 10 -7.38 1.33 -1.09
N ILE A 11 -6.84 1.66 -2.28
CA ILE A 11 -5.39 1.57 -2.55
C ILE A 11 -4.61 2.50 -1.63
N THR A 12 -5.09 3.73 -1.41
CA THR A 12 -4.43 4.69 -0.52
C THR A 12 -4.38 4.18 0.92
N LEU A 13 -5.48 3.66 1.45
CA LEU A 13 -5.51 3.10 2.80
C LEU A 13 -4.63 1.85 2.93
N ALA A 14 -4.67 0.96 1.94
CA ALA A 14 -3.80 -0.21 1.91
C ALA A 14 -2.32 0.18 1.88
N PHE A 15 -1.96 1.19 1.08
CA PHE A 15 -0.60 1.73 1.03
C PHE A 15 -0.18 2.32 2.38
N LEU A 16 -1.01 3.16 3.00
CA LEU A 16 -0.70 3.77 4.30
C LEU A 16 -0.52 2.71 5.40
N CYS A 17 -1.37 1.68 5.44
CA CYS A 17 -1.24 0.60 6.42
C CYS A 17 0.03 -0.23 6.20
N THR A 18 0.35 -0.59 4.95
CA THR A 18 1.53 -1.41 4.64
C THR A 18 2.84 -0.62 4.82
N ALA A 19 2.88 0.61 4.31
CA ALA A 19 4.01 1.51 4.51
C ALA A 19 4.20 1.89 5.98
N GLY A 20 3.12 2.12 6.71
CA GLY A 20 3.15 2.41 8.15
C GLY A 20 3.65 1.22 8.97
N PHE A 21 3.18 0.01 8.67
CA PHE A 21 3.68 -1.21 9.32
C PHE A 21 5.16 -1.44 9.02
N TRP A 22 5.57 -1.32 7.76
CA TRP A 22 6.98 -1.42 7.39
C TRP A 22 7.83 -0.35 8.10
N GLY A 23 7.39 0.90 8.09
CA GLY A 23 8.07 2.00 8.79
C GLY A 23 8.23 1.73 10.28
N TRP A 24 7.19 1.21 10.93
CA TRP A 24 7.27 0.79 12.33
C TRP A 24 8.30 -0.33 12.54
N THR A 25 8.34 -1.35 11.67
CA THR A 25 9.33 -2.43 11.77
C THR A 25 10.77 -1.96 11.55
N VAL A 26 10.98 -0.91 10.76
CA VAL A 26 12.31 -0.32 10.53
C VAL A 26 12.73 0.56 11.71
N VAL A 27 11.83 1.41 12.23
CA VAL A 27 12.12 2.31 13.36
C VAL A 27 12.32 1.54 14.66
N PHE A 28 11.52 0.50 14.90
CA PHE A 28 11.58 -0.33 16.09
C PHE A 28 12.13 -1.74 15.78
N ALA A 29 13.27 -1.79 15.10
CA ALA A 29 13.88 -3.03 14.61
C ALA A 29 14.13 -4.08 15.71
N GLU A 30 14.56 -3.66 16.90
CA GLU A 30 14.79 -4.58 18.03
C GLU A 30 13.48 -5.25 18.50
N ARG A 31 12.40 -4.47 18.67
CA ARG A 31 11.06 -4.99 19.00
C ARG A 31 10.51 -5.89 17.89
N ALA A 32 10.73 -5.51 16.63
CA ALA A 32 10.30 -6.31 15.48
C ALA A 32 11.03 -7.66 15.43
N LYS A 33 12.31 -7.69 15.84
CA LYS A 33 13.13 -8.89 15.93
C LYS A 33 12.69 -9.78 17.09
N GLU A 34 12.44 -9.22 18.27
CA GLU A 34 11.88 -9.94 19.42
C GLU A 34 10.52 -10.60 19.10
N LEU A 35 9.67 -9.89 18.35
CA LEU A 35 8.36 -10.39 17.92
C LEU A 35 8.43 -11.33 16.71
N GLY A 36 9.60 -11.52 16.10
CA GLY A 36 9.77 -12.37 14.91
C GLY A 36 9.09 -11.85 13.64
N VAL A 37 8.67 -10.57 13.61
CA VAL A 37 7.89 -9.99 12.51
C VAL A 37 8.75 -9.31 11.43
N VAL A 38 10.08 -9.45 11.49
CA VAL A 38 11.02 -8.79 10.57
C VAL A 38 10.78 -9.20 9.10
N SER A 39 10.56 -10.50 8.84
CA SER A 39 10.27 -10.96 7.47
C SER A 39 8.93 -10.44 6.96
N LEU A 40 7.92 -10.39 7.86
CA LEU A 40 6.60 -9.83 7.58
C LEU A 40 6.67 -8.33 7.30
N GLY A 41 7.51 -7.60 8.04
CA GLY A 41 7.81 -6.19 7.82
C GLY A 41 8.37 -5.95 6.42
N ASN A 42 9.42 -6.68 6.05
CA ASN A 42 10.02 -6.58 4.71
C ASN A 42 9.06 -6.96 3.57
N PHE A 43 8.22 -7.97 3.80
CA PHE A 43 7.15 -8.32 2.87
C PHE A 43 6.13 -7.18 2.73
N SER A 44 5.73 -6.57 3.85
CA SER A 44 4.82 -5.42 3.87
C SER A 44 5.41 -4.21 3.14
N GLY A 45 6.71 -3.94 3.30
CA GLY A 45 7.42 -2.90 2.54
C GLY A 45 7.43 -3.17 1.04
N SER A 46 7.67 -4.42 0.64
CA SER A 46 7.57 -4.82 -0.78
C SER A 46 6.15 -4.65 -1.33
N LEU A 47 5.13 -4.98 -0.51
CA LEU A 47 3.73 -4.78 -0.84
C LEU A 47 3.37 -3.29 -0.98
N ALA A 48 3.92 -2.44 -0.12
CA ALA A 48 3.72 -0.99 -0.20
C ALA A 48 4.27 -0.42 -1.51
N ILE A 49 5.45 -0.87 -1.96
CA ILE A 49 6.00 -0.50 -3.27
C ILE A 49 5.08 -0.96 -4.40
N ALA A 50 4.63 -2.22 -4.36
CA ALA A 50 3.72 -2.74 -5.37
C ALA A 50 2.39 -1.97 -5.42
N LEU A 51 1.83 -1.61 -4.27
CA LEU A 51 0.62 -0.79 -4.15
C LEU A 51 0.83 0.62 -4.68
N LEU A 52 1.99 1.22 -4.46
CA LEU A 52 2.33 2.54 -4.98
C LEU A 52 2.44 2.52 -6.51
N VAL A 53 3.16 1.54 -7.07
CA VAL A 53 3.27 1.34 -8.53
C VAL A 53 1.89 1.10 -9.15
N TYR A 54 1.09 0.24 -8.54
CA TYR A 54 -0.27 -0.05 -9.01
C TYR A 54 -1.19 1.16 -8.90
N GLY A 55 -1.13 1.91 -7.79
CA GLY A 55 -1.91 3.12 -7.58
C GLY A 55 -1.60 4.20 -8.62
N VAL A 56 -0.32 4.45 -8.89
CA VAL A 56 0.11 5.37 -9.95
C VAL A 56 -0.38 4.89 -11.32
N TRP A 57 -0.22 3.61 -11.65
CA TRP A 57 -0.72 3.05 -12.90
C TRP A 57 -2.25 3.17 -13.03
N PHE A 58 -2.98 2.92 -11.95
CA PHE A 58 -4.44 3.03 -11.90
C PHE A 58 -4.90 4.46 -12.15
N VAL A 59 -4.26 5.44 -11.50
CA VAL A 59 -4.58 6.87 -11.67
C VAL A 59 -4.19 7.37 -13.06
N VAL A 60 -3.02 7.00 -13.59
CA VAL A 60 -2.51 7.53 -14.86
C VAL A 60 -3.15 6.88 -16.08
N ARG A 61 -3.33 5.55 -16.07
CA ARG A 61 -3.83 4.79 -17.22
C ARG A 61 -5.28 4.34 -17.05
N LYS A 62 -5.61 3.65 -15.96
CA LYS A 62 -6.91 2.97 -15.84
C LYS A 62 -8.07 3.93 -15.56
N SER A 63 -7.81 5.02 -14.84
CA SER A 63 -8.83 6.04 -14.52
C SER A 63 -9.38 6.73 -15.77
N LYS A 64 -8.57 6.84 -16.84
CA LYS A 64 -8.91 7.49 -18.11
C LYS A 64 -9.79 6.63 -19.02
N THR A 65 -9.66 5.30 -18.96
CA THR A 65 -10.42 4.37 -19.80
C THR A 65 -11.83 4.11 -19.26
N ILE A 66 -12.04 4.31 -17.96
CA ILE A 66 -13.36 4.14 -17.35
C ILE A 66 -14.18 5.40 -17.67
N HIS A 67 -14.91 5.41 -18.78
CA HIS A 67 -15.98 6.39 -18.99
C HIS A 67 -17.13 6.03 -18.04
N VAL A 68 -17.33 6.87 -17.02
CA VAL A 68 -18.62 6.88 -16.31
C VAL A 68 -19.49 7.80 -17.16
N VAL A 69 -20.36 7.18 -17.97
CA VAL A 69 -21.55 7.84 -18.53
C VAL A 69 -22.51 8.11 -17.38
#